data_AF-A0A2N5DYE3-F1
#
_entry.id   AF-A0A2N5DYE3-F1
#
_cell.length_a   1.000
_cell.length_b   1.000
_cell.length_c   1.000
_cell.angle_alpha   90.00
_cell.angle_beta   90.00
_cell.angle_gamma   90.00
#
_symmetry.space_group_name_H-M   'P 1'
#
loop_
_entity.id
_entity.type
_entity.pdbx_description
1 polymer ?
#
loop_
_entity_poly.entity_id
_entity_poly.type
_entity_poly.pdbx_seq_one_letter_code
_entity_poly.pdbx_strand_id
1 'polypeptide(L)'
;MKLIGKIGIGMVALTCVLVLDGFIGYAIGYQADVKACKTLTRAEVIDAVVADVTHPDKRIFNQFHLVPSNLYVDREAIQIGPTSVLAPLRISSEPDRQYFAMLRCSDLEDIEYASD
;
A
#
# COMPACT_ATOMS: atom_id res chain seq x y z
N MET A 1 -45.93 19.58 -2.46
CA MET A 1 -44.59 20.15 -2.12
C MET A 1 -43.93 19.57 -0.86
N LYS A 2 -44.49 18.55 -0.17
CA LYS A 2 -43.87 18.00 1.07
C LYS A 2 -43.01 16.74 0.88
N LEU A 3 -43.06 16.07 -0.27
CA LEU A 3 -42.32 14.82 -0.52
C LEU A 3 -40.88 15.07 -0.99
N ILE A 4 -40.69 16.03 -1.90
CA ILE A 4 -39.39 16.36 -2.51
C ILE A 4 -38.39 16.88 -1.46
N GLY A 5 -38.86 17.73 -0.52
CA GLY A 5 -38.01 18.26 0.56
C GLY A 5 -37.53 17.20 1.56
N LYS A 6 -38.32 16.14 1.80
CA LYS A 6 -37.93 15.04 2.71
C LYS A 6 -36.92 14.09 2.09
N ILE A 7 -37.02 13.85 0.78
CA ILE A 7 -36.06 13.03 0.01
C ILE A 7 -34.71 13.76 -0.05
N GLY A 8 -34.71 15.08 -0.27
CA GLY A 8 -33.48 15.89 -0.26
C GLY A 8 -32.75 15.89 1.09
N ILE A 9 -33.49 16.05 2.21
CA ILE A 9 -32.89 16.02 3.56
C ILE A 9 -32.33 14.64 3.89
N GLY A 10 -33.04 13.57 3.52
CA GLY A 10 -32.56 12.19 3.73
C GLY A 10 -31.28 11.87 2.95
N MET A 11 -31.18 12.34 1.71
CA MET A 11 -30.00 12.13 0.88
C MET A 11 -28.79 12.93 1.41
N VAL A 12 -28.98 14.18 1.84
CA VAL A 12 -27.91 15.00 2.44
C VAL A 12 -27.41 14.39 3.75
N ALA A 13 -28.32 13.94 4.62
CA ALA A 13 -27.93 13.28 5.87
C ALA A 13 -27.13 12.00 5.61
N LEU A 14 -27.54 11.18 4.63
CA LEU A 14 -26.81 9.97 4.25
C LEU A 14 -25.41 10.30 3.72
N THR A 15 -25.27 11.30 2.85
CA THR A 15 -23.96 11.73 2.34
C THR A 15 -23.07 12.25 3.47
N CYS A 16 -23.59 13.02 4.43
CA CYS A 16 -22.82 13.48 5.57
C CYS A 16 -22.29 12.33 6.44
N VAL A 17 -23.11 11.30 6.69
CA VAL A 17 -22.67 10.11 7.45
C VAL A 17 -21.56 9.38 6.71
N LEU A 18 -21.72 9.12 5.42
CA LEU A 18 -20.69 8.44 4.61
C LEU A 18 -19.36 9.21 4.56
N VAL A 19 -19.43 10.54 4.45
CA VAL A 19 -18.24 11.40 4.48
C VAL A 19 -17.57 11.32 5.85
N LEU A 20 -18.33 11.42 6.95
CA LEU A 20 -17.80 11.33 8.31
C LEU A 20 -17.13 9.97 8.57
N ASP A 21 -17.77 8.87 8.18
CA ASP A 21 -17.21 7.53 8.33
C ASP A 21 -15.89 7.38 7.53
N GLY A 22 -15.84 7.91 6.31
CA GLY A 22 -14.63 7.93 5.50
C GLY A 22 -13.49 8.74 6.15
N PHE A 23 -13.80 9.91 6.72
CA PHE A 23 -12.83 10.74 7.44
C PHE A 23 -12.29 10.05 8.70
N ILE A 24 -13.16 9.38 9.46
CA ILE A 24 -12.77 8.64 10.67
C ILE A 24 -11.86 7.47 10.28
N GLY A 25 -12.24 6.70 9.25
CA GLY A 25 -11.43 5.61 8.72
C GLY A 25 -10.03 6.08 8.28
N TYR A 26 -9.95 7.20 7.57
CA TYR A 26 -8.68 7.80 7.16
C TYR A 26 -7.81 8.20 8.36
N ALA A 27 -8.39 8.88 9.35
CA ALA A 27 -7.65 9.31 10.54
C ALA A 27 -7.12 8.13 11.37
N ILE A 28 -7.92 7.07 11.49
CA ILE A 28 -7.52 5.82 12.18
C ILE A 28 -6.38 5.15 11.41
N GLY A 29 -6.52 5.00 10.09
CA GLY A 29 -5.48 4.43 9.24
C GLY A 29 -4.16 5.20 9.32
N TYR A 30 -4.22 6.53 9.29
CA TYR A 30 -3.06 7.39 9.46
C TYR A 30 -2.37 7.17 10.82
N GLN A 31 -3.13 7.13 11.92
CA GLN A 31 -2.55 6.88 13.24
C GLN A 31 -1.95 5.48 13.37
N ALA A 32 -2.59 4.48 12.76
CA ALA A 32 -2.07 3.12 12.71
C ALA A 32 -0.72 3.08 11.98
N ASP A 33 -0.63 3.74 10.82
CA ASP A 33 0.62 3.84 10.06
C ASP A 33 1.73 4.55 10.85
N VAL A 34 1.43 5.71 11.45
CA VAL A 34 2.40 6.46 12.29
C VAL A 34 2.92 5.61 13.45
N LYS A 35 2.07 4.78 14.03
CA LYS A 35 2.47 3.88 15.11
C LYS A 35 3.32 2.73 14.58
N ALA A 36 2.90 2.09 13.49
CA ALA A 36 3.56 0.93 12.91
C ALA A 36 4.95 1.26 12.36
N CYS A 37 5.14 2.39 11.67
CA CYS A 37 6.45 2.77 11.11
C CYS A 37 7.55 2.93 12.18
N LYS A 38 7.19 3.19 13.44
CA LYS A 38 8.18 3.34 14.54
C LYS A 38 8.82 2.03 14.95
N THR A 39 8.13 0.91 14.72
CA THR A 39 8.58 -0.43 15.13
C THR A 39 8.89 -1.32 13.94
N LEU A 40 8.42 -0.96 12.74
CA LEU A 40 8.65 -1.70 11.52
C LEU A 40 10.14 -1.82 11.19
N THR A 41 10.57 -3.03 10.88
CA THR A 41 11.94 -3.33 10.51
C THR A 41 12.10 -3.47 9.00
N ARG A 42 13.31 -3.20 8.51
CA ARG A 42 13.64 -3.43 7.09
C ARG A 42 13.52 -4.89 6.67
N ALA A 43 13.68 -5.84 7.59
CA ALA A 43 13.53 -7.26 7.31
C ALA A 43 12.07 -7.60 7.00
N GLU A 44 11.13 -7.13 7.81
CA GLU A 44 9.68 -7.32 7.58
C GLU A 44 9.24 -6.72 6.23
N VAL A 45 9.80 -5.57 5.86
CA VAL A 45 9.55 -4.95 4.54
C VAL A 45 10.06 -5.84 3.41
N ILE A 46 11.27 -6.38 3.52
CA ILE A 46 11.83 -7.27 2.50
C ILE A 46 10.97 -8.52 2.36
N ASP A 47 10.60 -9.14 3.48
CA ASP A 47 9.78 -10.35 3.48
C ASP A 47 8.41 -10.09 2.82
N ALA A 48 7.77 -8.96 3.13
CA ALA A 48 6.52 -8.55 2.50
C ALA A 48 6.66 -8.32 0.98
N VAL A 49 7.70 -7.59 0.56
CA VAL A 49 7.96 -7.34 -0.87
C VAL A 49 8.24 -8.63 -1.63
N VAL A 50 9.05 -9.53 -1.07
CA VAL A 50 9.34 -10.82 -1.70
C VAL A 50 8.09 -11.67 -1.79
N ALA A 51 7.28 -11.73 -0.73
CA ALA A 51 6.04 -12.49 -0.71
C ALA A 51 5.04 -11.99 -1.77
N ASP A 52 4.83 -10.68 -1.88
CA ASP A 52 3.90 -10.10 -2.85
C ASP A 52 4.39 -10.25 -4.30
N VAL A 53 5.67 -9.97 -4.57
CA VAL A 53 6.22 -10.03 -5.94
C VAL A 53 6.28 -11.46 -6.48
N THR A 54 6.47 -12.46 -5.60
CA THR A 54 6.43 -13.87 -5.97
C THR A 54 5.02 -14.47 -5.94
N HIS A 55 4.01 -13.68 -5.55
CA HIS A 55 2.64 -14.15 -5.51
C HIS A 55 2.09 -14.35 -6.94
N PRO A 56 1.48 -15.51 -7.25
CA PRO A 56 1.01 -15.81 -8.61
C PRO A 56 -0.08 -14.84 -9.09
N ASP A 57 -0.85 -14.23 -8.19
CA ASP A 57 -1.90 -13.28 -8.57
C ASP A 57 -1.38 -11.84 -8.75
N LYS A 58 -0.09 -11.56 -8.49
CA LYS A 58 0.44 -10.21 -8.63
C LYS A 58 0.63 -9.84 -10.10
N ARG A 59 -0.41 -9.21 -10.66
CA ARG A 59 -0.53 -8.89 -12.09
C ARG A 59 0.71 -8.24 -12.72
N ILE A 60 1.40 -7.36 -11.99
CA ILE A 60 2.57 -6.63 -12.49
C ILE A 60 3.75 -7.57 -12.75
N PHE A 61 3.92 -8.60 -11.91
CA PHE A 61 5.11 -9.45 -11.91
C PHE A 61 4.85 -10.90 -12.32
N ASN A 62 3.60 -11.37 -12.29
CA ASN A 62 3.24 -12.76 -12.58
C ASN A 62 3.76 -13.25 -13.95
N GLN A 63 3.81 -12.37 -14.95
CA GLN A 63 4.33 -12.71 -16.29
C GLN A 63 5.80 -13.17 -16.29
N PHE A 64 6.56 -12.86 -15.24
CA PHE A 64 7.96 -13.24 -15.11
C PHE A 64 8.17 -14.53 -14.29
N HIS A 65 7.11 -15.09 -13.69
CA HIS A 65 7.17 -16.30 -12.85
C HIS A 65 8.31 -16.26 -11.81
N LEU A 66 8.42 -15.14 -11.10
CA LEU A 66 9.52 -14.88 -10.20
C LEU A 66 9.53 -15.83 -9.00
N VAL A 67 10.72 -16.27 -8.62
CA VAL A 67 11.01 -16.89 -7.32
C VAL A 67 11.91 -15.97 -6.50
N PRO A 68 12.04 -16.16 -5.17
CA PRO A 68 12.83 -15.26 -4.32
C PRO A 68 14.27 -15.02 -4.79
N SER A 69 14.92 -15.99 -5.44
CA SER A 69 16.28 -15.84 -5.98
C SER A 69 16.38 -14.93 -7.21
N ASN A 70 15.26 -14.57 -7.85
CA ASN A 70 15.22 -13.62 -8.96
C ASN A 70 15.16 -12.15 -8.48
N LEU A 71 14.97 -11.93 -7.19
CA LEU A 71 14.68 -10.64 -6.60
C LEU A 71 15.88 -10.11 -5.84
N TYR A 72 16.19 -8.84 -6.06
CA TYR A 72 17.14 -8.10 -5.23
C TYR A 72 16.42 -6.89 -4.64
N VAL A 73 16.13 -6.94 -3.34
CA VAL A 73 15.61 -5.80 -2.58
C VAL A 73 16.79 -5.14 -1.89
N ASP A 74 17.04 -3.86 -2.18
CA ASP A 74 18.16 -3.14 -1.59
C ASP A 74 17.82 -2.71 -0.16
N ARG A 75 18.24 -3.54 0.80
CA ARG A 75 17.97 -3.33 2.23
C ARG A 75 18.39 -1.96 2.71
N GLU A 76 19.57 -1.48 2.31
CA GLU A 76 20.11 -0.22 2.83
C GLU A 76 19.43 1.00 2.20
N ALA A 77 18.90 0.85 0.99
CA ALA A 77 18.11 1.88 0.33
C ALA A 77 16.63 1.93 0.77
N ILE A 78 16.16 1.04 1.65
CA ILE A 78 14.81 1.08 2.19
C ILE A 78 14.62 2.33 3.06
N GLN A 79 13.66 3.16 2.66
CA GLN A 79 13.28 4.38 3.36
C GLN A 79 11.96 4.16 4.10
N ILE A 80 12.02 4.15 5.43
CA ILE A 80 10.84 4.11 6.29
C ILE A 80 10.48 5.56 6.64
N GLY A 81 9.38 6.03 6.08
CA GLY A 81 8.83 7.36 6.31
C GLY A 81 7.92 7.41 7.54
N PRO A 82 7.15 8.52 7.70
CA PRO A 82 6.25 8.70 8.83
C PRO A 82 5.01 7.80 8.77
N THR A 83 4.59 7.38 7.58
CA THR A 83 3.36 6.57 7.38
C THR A 83 3.52 5.44 6.35
N SER A 84 4.57 5.47 5.56
CA SER A 84 4.79 4.53 4.46
C SER A 84 6.26 4.19 4.32
N VAL A 85 6.51 3.11 3.59
CA VAL A 85 7.85 2.63 3.25
C VAL A 85 8.03 2.68 1.73
N LEU A 86 9.23 3.09 1.31
CA LEU A 86 9.70 2.94 -0.05
C LEU A 86 10.83 1.90 -0.06
N ALA A 87 10.62 0.79 -0.76
CA ALA A 87 11.58 -0.30 -0.89
C ALA A 87 12.01 -0.48 -2.36
N PRO A 88 13.22 -0.03 -2.72
CA PRO A 88 13.76 -0.25 -4.06
C PRO A 88 14.06 -1.75 -4.28
N LEU A 89 13.65 -2.27 -5.44
CA LEU A 89 13.97 -3.63 -5.86
C LEU A 89 14.33 -3.71 -7.35
N ARG A 90 15.06 -4.78 -7.71
CA ARG A 90 15.37 -5.16 -9.08
C ARG A 90 15.03 -6.62 -9.29
N ILE A 91 14.67 -6.98 -10.52
CA ILE A 91 14.38 -8.36 -10.91
C ILE A 91 15.39 -8.83 -11.96
N SER A 92 15.79 -10.10 -11.89
CA SER A 92 16.83 -10.65 -12.77
C SER A 92 16.44 -10.67 -14.25
N SER A 93 15.14 -10.72 -14.56
CA SER A 93 14.63 -10.70 -15.94
C SER A 93 14.70 -9.33 -16.60
N GLU A 94 14.80 -8.26 -15.81
CA GLU A 94 14.85 -6.87 -16.26
C GLU A 94 15.93 -6.10 -15.48
N PRO A 95 17.22 -6.40 -15.72
CA PRO A 95 18.33 -5.91 -14.89
C PRO A 95 18.52 -4.38 -14.96
N ASP A 96 18.06 -3.76 -16.06
CA ASP A 96 18.18 -2.32 -16.31
C ASP A 96 17.02 -1.49 -15.73
N ARG A 97 16.02 -2.14 -15.13
CA ARG A 97 14.83 -1.48 -14.59
C ARG A 97 14.83 -1.48 -13.07
N GLN A 98 14.60 -0.32 -12.47
CA GLN A 98 14.46 -0.15 -11.04
C GLN A 98 12.98 -0.07 -10.68
N TYR A 99 12.55 -0.97 -9.82
CA TYR A 99 11.21 -0.95 -9.25
C TYR A 99 11.23 -0.37 -7.84
N PHE A 100 10.11 0.19 -7.44
CA PHE A 100 9.89 0.76 -6.12
C PHE A 100 8.58 0.22 -5.55
N ALA A 101 8.68 -0.56 -4.48
CA ALA A 101 7.53 -0.98 -3.70
C ALA A 101 7.19 0.11 -2.68
N MET A 102 5.94 0.57 -2.69
CA MET A 102 5.39 1.53 -1.75
C MET A 102 4.39 0.80 -0.86
N LEU A 103 4.70 0.72 0.43
CA LEU A 103 3.90 -0.01 1.42
C LEU A 103 3.35 0.94 2.47
N ARG A 104 2.16 0.66 2.99
CA ARG A 104 1.68 1.28 4.22
C ARG A 104 2.30 0.56 5.41
N CYS A 105 2.76 1.30 6.42
CA CYS A 105 3.44 0.64 7.54
C CYS A 105 2.51 -0.25 8.37
N SER A 106 1.20 0.06 8.42
CA SER A 106 0.21 -0.74 9.16
C SER A 106 -0.39 -1.89 8.35
N ASP A 107 -0.14 -1.92 7.04
CA ASP A 107 -0.65 -2.94 6.12
C ASP A 107 0.42 -3.24 5.05
N LEU A 108 1.20 -4.29 5.29
CA LEU A 108 2.29 -4.71 4.40
C LEU A 108 1.80 -5.53 3.20
N GLU A 109 0.51 -5.86 3.12
CA GLU A 109 -0.09 -6.55 1.98
C GLU A 109 -0.58 -5.57 0.91
N ASP A 110 -0.90 -4.33 1.30
CA ASP A 110 -1.26 -3.23 0.39
C ASP A 110 0.01 -2.58 -0.21
N ILE A 111 0.54 -3.21 -1.26
CA ILE A 111 1.76 -2.77 -1.95
C ILE A 111 1.47 -2.22 -3.34
N GLU A 112 1.77 -0.94 -3.51
CA GLU A 112 1.81 -0.25 -4.80
C GLU A 112 3.22 -0.28 -5.41
N TYR A 113 3.29 -0.29 -6.73
CA TYR A 113 4.57 -0.36 -7.45
C TYR A 113 4.72 0.79 -8.44
N ALA A 114 5.89 1.39 -8.46
CA ALA A 114 6.37 2.27 -9.51
C ALA A 114 7.65 1.70 -10.14
N SER A 115 7.97 2.15 -11.35
CA SER A 115 9.25 1.86 -12.00
C SER A 115 9.77 3.13 -12.67
N ASP A 116 11.08 3.21 -12.84
CA ASP A 116 11.67 4.10 -13.84
C ASP A 116 11.52 3.57 -15.28
#